data_AF-A0A1V6NQ52-F1
#
_entry.id   AF-A0A1V6NQ52-F1
#
_cell.length_a   1.000
_cell.length_b   1.000
_cell.length_c   1.000
_cell.angle_alpha   90.00
_cell.angle_beta   90.00
_cell.angle_gamma   90.00
#
_symmetry.space_group_name_H-M   'P 1'
#
loop_
_entity.id
_entity.type
_entity.pdbx_description
1 polymer ?
#
loop_
_entity_poly.entity_id
_entity_poly.type
_entity_poly.pdbx_seq_one_letter_code
_entity_poly.pdbx_strand_id
1 'polypeptide(L)'
;MQRFQPQQPCNCLDRTAQALNCFPNISTTSSLDTHQMSLDDVLSIGTALVEHWELLHGCPVTETHLDARMLQTMINAAIKILTLYEAAVGSILGGWGENQEPNGVGMDKSNNPPSTPNGSRDRSVETKPVVIVTEATAHLGNMQLDNHEMTIVAREALRHATMRLGEMLHDIEEDMSIMRDQANPSQRSVNHVGEVRQITSRLLRILGRINSNDGNMNEE
;
A
#
# COMPACT_ATOMS: atom_id res chain seq x y z
N MET A 1 2.55 -16.03 -46.85
CA MET A 1 2.78 -14.63 -46.45
C MET A 1 1.60 -14.17 -45.59
N GLN A 2 1.74 -14.22 -44.27
CA GLN A 2 0.73 -13.65 -43.37
C GLN A 2 0.86 -12.12 -43.40
N ARG A 3 -0.26 -11.44 -43.65
CA ARG A 3 -0.32 -9.97 -43.64
C ARG A 3 -0.20 -9.50 -42.19
N PHE A 4 0.83 -8.71 -41.89
CA PHE A 4 0.88 -7.90 -40.68
C PHE A 4 -0.30 -6.93 -40.72
N GLN A 5 -1.35 -7.21 -39.94
CA GLN A 5 -2.34 -6.19 -39.64
C GLN A 5 -1.66 -5.13 -38.77
N PRO A 6 -1.85 -3.82 -39.06
CA PRO A 6 -1.37 -2.78 -38.16
C PRO A 6 -2.08 -2.97 -36.82
N GLN A 7 -1.31 -3.24 -35.76
CA GLN A 7 -1.84 -3.31 -34.40
C GLN A 7 -2.51 -1.97 -34.10
N GLN A 8 -3.77 -2.01 -33.70
CA GLN A 8 -4.45 -0.80 -33.21
C GLN A 8 -3.64 -0.21 -32.06
N PRO A 9 -3.41 1.11 -32.02
CA PRO A 9 -2.75 1.73 -30.89
C PRO A 9 -3.61 1.53 -29.64
N CYS A 10 -3.10 0.78 -28.67
CA CYS A 10 -3.72 0.65 -27.36
C CYS A 10 -3.36 1.88 -26.50
N ASN A 11 -4.25 2.25 -25.59
CA ASN A 11 -4.09 3.42 -24.73
C ASN A 11 -3.76 3.04 -23.27
N CYS A 12 -3.28 1.80 -23.04
CA CYS A 12 -3.06 1.27 -21.69
C CYS A 12 -2.03 2.12 -20.91
N LEU A 13 -0.94 2.52 -21.55
CA LEU A 13 0.08 3.39 -20.95
C LEU A 13 -0.49 4.74 -20.52
N ASP A 14 -1.22 5.43 -21.41
CA ASP A 14 -1.78 6.75 -21.11
C ASP A 14 -2.80 6.67 -19.99
N ARG A 15 -3.67 5.63 -20.01
CA ARG A 15 -4.66 5.39 -18.95
C ARG A 15 -4.00 5.11 -17.62
N THR A 16 -2.97 4.26 -17.58
CA THR A 16 -2.25 3.96 -16.35
C THR A 16 -1.48 5.18 -15.85
N ALA A 17 -0.78 5.91 -16.72
CA ALA A 17 -0.08 7.13 -16.32
C ALA A 17 -1.05 8.18 -15.75
N GLN A 18 -2.22 8.36 -16.35
CA GLN A 18 -3.25 9.26 -15.85
C GLN A 18 -3.74 8.85 -14.46
N ALA A 19 -4.05 7.56 -14.27
CA ALA A 19 -4.50 7.04 -12.98
C ALA A 19 -3.44 7.22 -11.88
N LEU A 20 -2.17 6.91 -12.18
CA LEU A 20 -1.07 7.07 -11.23
C LEU A 20 -0.80 8.53 -10.85
N ASN A 21 -1.07 9.48 -11.74
CA ASN A 21 -0.98 10.91 -11.44
C ASN A 21 -2.09 11.41 -10.50
N CYS A 22 -3.21 10.68 -10.41
CA CYS A 22 -4.28 10.99 -9.47
C CYS A 22 -4.02 10.45 -8.06
N PHE A 23 -2.98 9.64 -7.87
CA PHE A 23 -2.68 9.07 -6.55
C PHE A 23 -2.12 10.13 -5.61
N PRO A 24 -2.51 10.10 -4.33
CA PRO A 24 -2.08 11.10 -3.35
C PRO A 24 -0.55 11.14 -3.25
N ASN A 25 0.00 12.35 -3.28
CA ASN A 25 1.44 12.56 -3.15
C ASN A 25 1.85 12.73 -1.68
N ILE A 26 1.84 11.61 -0.96
CA ILE A 26 2.11 11.54 0.48
C ILE A 26 3.59 11.86 0.82
N SER A 27 4.48 11.86 -0.19
CA SER A 27 5.93 12.01 -0.02
C SER A 27 6.44 13.46 0.02
N THR A 28 5.60 14.47 -0.27
CA THR A 28 6.10 15.85 -0.52
C THR A 28 5.37 16.96 0.24
N THR A 29 4.33 16.65 1.02
CA THR A 29 3.61 17.66 1.78
C THR A 29 4.31 17.94 3.11
N SER A 30 4.65 19.23 3.33
CA SER A 30 5.19 19.77 4.57
C SER A 30 4.52 19.16 5.81
N SER A 31 5.30 18.95 6.87
CA SER A 31 4.93 18.20 8.09
C SER A 31 3.81 18.82 8.95
N LEU A 32 2.95 19.66 8.37
CA LEU A 32 1.83 20.33 9.00
C LEU A 32 0.46 19.89 8.47
N ASP A 33 0.38 19.34 7.25
CA ASP A 33 -0.91 19.03 6.62
C ASP A 33 -1.29 17.55 6.81
N THR A 34 -2.20 17.32 7.74
CA THR A 34 -2.86 16.02 7.92
C THR A 34 -3.79 15.75 6.73
N HIS A 35 -3.50 14.71 5.95
CA HIS A 35 -4.36 14.25 4.87
C HIS A 35 -5.38 13.28 5.44
N GLN A 36 -6.66 13.64 5.38
CA GLN A 36 -7.75 12.76 5.78
C GLN A 36 -8.27 12.01 4.55
N MET A 37 -8.44 10.70 4.66
CA MET A 37 -8.92 9.84 3.58
C MET A 37 -9.84 8.76 4.13
N SER A 38 -10.94 8.45 3.45
CA SER A 38 -11.79 7.35 3.91
C SER A 38 -11.16 5.99 3.61
N LEU A 39 -11.51 4.95 4.38
CA LEU A 39 -11.08 3.59 4.06
C LEU A 39 -11.50 3.18 2.63
N ASP A 40 -12.68 3.61 2.18
CA ASP A 40 -13.19 3.32 0.83
C ASP A 40 -12.29 3.93 -0.26
N ASP A 41 -11.84 5.16 -0.07
CA ASP A 41 -10.87 5.81 -0.96
C ASP A 41 -9.53 5.04 -0.97
N VAL A 42 -9.02 4.68 0.22
CA VAL A 42 -7.77 3.92 0.33
C VAL A 42 -7.84 2.60 -0.43
N LEU A 43 -8.93 1.84 -0.25
CA LEU A 43 -9.17 0.58 -0.94
C LEU A 43 -9.36 0.78 -2.44
N SER A 44 -10.09 1.84 -2.84
CA SER A 44 -10.34 2.17 -4.25
C SER A 44 -9.06 2.50 -5.01
N ILE A 45 -8.18 3.30 -4.41
CA ILE A 45 -6.86 3.63 -5.01
C ILE A 45 -6.01 2.36 -5.13
N GLY A 46 -6.01 1.51 -4.10
CA GLY A 46 -5.28 0.24 -4.12
C GLY A 46 -5.78 -0.72 -5.20
N THR A 47 -7.11 -0.87 -5.33
CA THR A 47 -7.73 -1.65 -6.40
C THR A 47 -7.38 -1.11 -7.77
N ALA A 48 -7.48 0.21 -7.97
CA ALA A 48 -7.14 0.84 -9.24
C ALA A 48 -5.68 0.55 -9.65
N LEU A 49 -4.74 0.56 -8.71
CA LEU A 49 -3.34 0.20 -9.00
C LEU A 49 -3.21 -1.22 -9.56
N VAL A 50 -3.85 -2.19 -8.90
CA VAL A 50 -3.82 -3.60 -9.33
C VAL A 50 -4.53 -3.79 -10.67
N GLU A 51 -5.69 -3.16 -10.88
CA GLU A 51 -6.40 -3.22 -12.17
C GLU A 51 -5.55 -2.64 -13.31
N HIS A 52 -4.82 -1.56 -13.06
CA HIS A 52 -3.93 -0.98 -14.04
C HIS A 52 -2.68 -1.83 -14.31
N TRP A 53 -2.19 -2.57 -13.32
CA TRP A 53 -1.18 -3.61 -13.53
C TRP A 53 -1.72 -4.71 -14.45
N GLU A 54 -2.87 -5.30 -14.11
CA GLU A 54 -3.49 -6.37 -14.87
C GLU A 54 -3.77 -5.94 -16.32
N LEU A 55 -4.19 -4.69 -16.55
CA LEU A 55 -4.39 -4.11 -17.87
C LEU A 55 -3.08 -4.02 -18.69
N LEU A 56 -1.98 -3.59 -18.06
CA LEU A 56 -0.69 -3.49 -18.73
C LEU A 56 -0.11 -4.87 -19.02
N HIS A 57 -0.13 -5.76 -18.03
CA HIS A 57 0.43 -7.10 -18.12
C HIS A 57 -0.36 -7.99 -19.10
N GLY A 58 -1.69 -7.83 -19.17
CA GLY A 58 -2.56 -8.54 -20.12
C GLY A 58 -2.61 -7.95 -21.54
N CYS A 59 -1.84 -6.89 -21.83
CA CYS A 59 -1.85 -6.25 -23.14
C CYS A 59 -1.18 -7.14 -24.21
N PRO A 60 -1.69 -7.27 -25.44
CA PRO A 60 -1.00 -8.01 -26.50
C PRO A 60 0.39 -7.47 -26.88
N VAL A 61 0.72 -6.25 -26.43
CA VAL A 61 2.01 -5.57 -26.64
C VAL A 61 2.74 -5.26 -25.33
N THR A 62 2.55 -6.09 -24.29
CA THR A 62 3.12 -5.90 -22.94
C THR A 62 4.62 -5.55 -22.94
N GLU A 63 5.43 -6.18 -23.79
CA GLU A 63 6.88 -5.91 -23.90
C GLU A 63 7.19 -4.43 -24.23
N THR A 64 6.27 -3.73 -24.89
CA THR A 64 6.41 -2.30 -25.22
C THR A 64 5.95 -1.37 -24.10
N HIS A 65 5.29 -1.91 -23.08
CA HIS A 65 4.69 -1.15 -21.98
C HIS A 65 5.43 -1.32 -20.66
N LEU A 66 5.92 -2.53 -20.39
CA LEU A 66 6.61 -2.89 -19.16
C LEU A 66 8.13 -2.69 -19.30
N ASP A 67 8.53 -1.47 -19.65
CA ASP A 67 9.93 -1.08 -19.53
C ASP A 67 10.31 -0.88 -18.05
N ALA A 68 11.61 -0.79 -17.78
CA ALA A 68 12.13 -0.63 -16.42
C ALA A 68 11.57 0.64 -15.72
N ARG A 69 11.23 1.67 -16.49
CA ARG A 69 10.68 2.92 -15.96
C ARG A 69 9.23 2.73 -15.51
N MET A 70 8.41 2.05 -16.31
CA MET A 70 7.02 1.74 -15.94
C MET A 70 6.98 0.83 -14.71
N LEU A 71 7.80 -0.23 -14.69
CA LEU A 71 7.92 -1.12 -13.54
C LEU A 71 8.30 -0.35 -12.26
N GLN A 72 9.30 0.54 -12.32
CA GLN A 72 9.63 1.39 -11.16
C GLN A 72 8.48 2.33 -10.77
N THR A 73 7.71 2.83 -11.74
CA THR A 73 6.54 3.68 -11.45
C THR A 73 5.48 2.90 -10.68
N MET A 74 5.22 1.64 -11.06
CA MET A 74 4.30 0.74 -10.35
C MET A 74 4.81 0.40 -8.94
N ILE A 75 6.11 0.15 -8.78
CA ILE A 75 6.74 -0.07 -7.46
C ILE A 75 6.56 1.17 -6.57
N ASN A 76 6.86 2.36 -7.08
CA ASN A 76 6.70 3.61 -6.35
C ASN A 76 5.25 3.84 -5.93
N ALA A 77 4.29 3.50 -6.80
CA ALA A 77 2.87 3.55 -6.48
C ALA A 77 2.51 2.54 -5.37
N ALA A 78 3.00 1.30 -5.46
CA ALA A 78 2.78 0.27 -4.45
C ALA A 78 3.30 0.69 -3.06
N ILE A 79 4.46 1.35 -2.99
CA ILE A 79 5.00 1.92 -1.73
C ILE A 79 4.03 2.93 -1.10
N LYS A 80 3.42 3.79 -1.92
CA LYS A 80 2.44 4.77 -1.45
C LYS A 80 1.17 4.09 -0.94
N ILE A 81 0.62 3.14 -1.69
CA ILE A 81 -0.55 2.36 -1.26
C ILE A 81 -0.26 1.61 0.04
N LEU A 82 0.92 1.02 0.16
CA LEU A 82 1.29 0.30 1.37
C LEU A 82 1.32 1.20 2.60
N THR A 83 1.73 2.46 2.42
CA THR A 83 1.69 3.47 3.48
C THR A 83 0.26 3.81 3.89
N LEU A 84 -0.67 3.87 2.93
CA LEU A 84 -2.10 4.04 3.20
C LEU A 84 -2.69 2.83 3.94
N TYR A 85 -2.32 1.60 3.55
CA TYR A 85 -2.77 0.38 4.24
C TYR A 85 -2.23 0.30 5.67
N GLU A 86 -0.98 0.68 5.90
CA GLU A 86 -0.42 0.77 7.26
C GLU A 86 -1.18 1.78 8.12
N ALA A 87 -1.55 2.93 7.55
CA ALA A 87 -2.37 3.93 8.22
C ALA A 87 -3.78 3.39 8.52
N ALA A 88 -4.42 2.73 7.55
CA ALA A 88 -5.76 2.13 7.70
C ALA A 88 -5.79 1.05 8.80
N VAL A 89 -4.79 0.17 8.84
CA VAL A 89 -4.65 -0.83 9.91
C VAL A 89 -4.43 -0.16 11.27
N GLY A 90 -3.65 0.91 11.33
CA GLY A 90 -3.50 1.72 12.54
C GLY A 90 -4.84 2.26 13.04
N SER A 91 -5.63 2.84 12.12
CA SER A 91 -6.94 3.41 12.45
C SER A 91 -7.98 2.38 12.88
N ILE A 92 -7.98 1.19 12.26
CA ILE A 92 -8.85 0.08 12.66
C ILE A 92 -8.48 -0.47 14.04
N LEU A 93 -7.19 -0.67 14.31
CA LEU A 93 -6.72 -1.26 15.56
C LEU A 93 -6.81 -0.29 16.75
N GLY A 94 -6.70 1.01 16.50
CA GLY A 94 -6.81 2.05 17.54
C GLY A 94 -8.25 2.40 17.95
N GLY A 95 -9.26 1.79 17.30
CA GLY A 95 -10.63 2.28 17.34
C GLY A 95 -10.76 3.55 16.48
N TRP A 96 -11.86 3.68 15.75
CA TRP A 96 -12.11 4.74 14.76
C TRP A 96 -12.23 6.18 15.32
N GLY A 97 -11.67 6.48 16.51
CA GLY A 97 -11.92 7.72 17.25
C GLY A 97 -11.05 8.93 16.89
N GLU A 98 -11.62 10.13 17.12
CA GLU A 98 -11.03 11.48 16.98
C GLU A 98 -9.76 11.73 17.83
N ASN A 99 -9.43 10.82 18.74
CA ASN A 99 -8.22 10.86 19.58
C ASN A 99 -7.08 9.98 19.02
N GLN A 100 -7.12 9.61 17.74
CA GLN A 100 -6.04 8.85 17.11
C GLN A 100 -4.74 9.62 17.24
N GLU A 101 -3.90 9.18 18.17
CA GLU A 101 -2.52 9.63 18.18
C GLU A 101 -1.87 9.15 16.89
N PRO A 102 -1.21 10.06 16.18
CA PRO A 102 -0.54 9.74 14.94
C PRO A 102 0.44 8.56 15.09
N ASN A 103 0.06 7.37 14.56
CA ASN A 103 0.78 6.09 14.60
C ASN A 103 2.14 6.09 15.34
N GLY A 104 2.09 6.02 16.67
CA GLY A 104 3.22 5.59 17.49
C GLY A 104 3.36 4.08 17.38
N VAL A 105 4.49 3.62 16.85
CA VAL A 105 4.91 2.21 16.91
C VAL A 105 4.67 1.68 18.32
N GLY A 106 3.99 0.54 18.43
CA GLY A 106 3.69 -0.10 19.71
C GLY A 106 4.95 -0.24 20.56
N MET A 107 4.99 0.49 21.67
CA MET A 107 5.86 0.19 22.79
C MET A 107 5.09 -0.74 23.72
N ASP A 108 5.64 -1.94 23.91
CA ASP A 108 5.25 -2.89 24.94
C ASP A 108 4.95 -2.16 26.25
N LYS A 109 3.70 -2.25 26.72
CA LYS A 109 3.37 -1.99 28.12
C LYS A 109 3.87 -3.18 28.95
N SER A 110 5.19 -3.30 29.09
CA SER A 110 5.77 -4.12 30.14
C SER A 110 5.96 -3.25 31.40
N ASN A 111 5.35 -3.71 32.48
CA ASN A 111 5.34 -3.09 33.80
C ASN A 111 6.77 -2.85 34.34
N ASN A 112 7.12 -1.60 34.69
CA ASN A 112 7.83 -1.18 35.92
C ASN A 112 8.30 0.31 35.85
N PRO A 113 8.30 1.06 36.98
CA PRO A 113 8.96 2.37 37.08
C PRO A 113 10.42 2.22 37.56
N PRO A 114 11.34 3.13 37.15
CA PRO A 114 11.89 4.05 38.16
C PRO A 114 12.30 5.46 37.66
N SER A 115 11.99 6.45 38.50
CA SER A 115 12.84 7.57 38.97
C SER A 115 13.88 8.28 38.06
N THR A 116 13.50 9.51 37.61
CA THR A 116 14.26 10.80 37.57
C THR A 116 15.65 10.92 36.84
N PRO A 117 16.25 12.12 36.65
CA PRO A 117 15.92 13.11 35.62
C PRO A 117 17.15 13.65 34.81
N ASN A 118 16.86 14.36 33.71
CA ASN A 118 17.69 15.37 33.01
C ASN A 118 18.90 14.93 32.13
N GLY A 119 18.82 15.30 30.85
CA GLY A 119 19.92 15.27 29.88
C GLY A 119 19.43 15.58 28.47
N SER A 120 19.44 16.86 28.11
CA SER A 120 18.79 17.45 26.94
C SER A 120 19.52 17.22 25.60
N ARG A 121 18.69 17.05 24.54
CA ARG A 121 18.90 17.37 23.10
C ARG A 121 19.81 16.46 22.27
N ASP A 122 19.19 15.45 21.67
CA ASP A 122 19.00 15.39 20.21
C ASP A 122 17.93 14.33 19.87
N ARG A 123 16.67 14.60 20.23
CA ARG A 123 15.57 13.79 19.71
C ARG A 123 15.22 14.33 18.35
N SER A 124 15.75 13.65 17.32
CA SER A 124 15.17 13.59 15.98
C SER A 124 13.66 13.72 16.11
N VAL A 125 13.11 14.83 15.60
CA VAL A 125 11.68 15.09 15.57
C VAL A 125 11.05 13.95 14.79
N GLU A 126 10.42 13.05 15.53
CA GLU A 126 9.66 11.93 15.01
C GLU A 126 8.57 12.51 14.11
N THR A 127 8.73 12.30 12.81
CA THR A 127 7.85 12.80 11.76
C THR A 127 6.43 12.30 12.04
N LYS A 128 5.56 13.22 12.45
CA LYS A 128 4.11 13.01 12.53
C LYS A 128 3.61 12.41 11.19
N PRO A 129 2.71 11.42 11.21
CA PRO A 129 2.13 10.83 10.03
C PRO A 129 1.31 11.86 9.29
N VAL A 130 1.46 11.78 7.98
CA VAL A 130 0.88 12.68 6.99
C VAL A 130 -0.56 12.29 6.68
N VAL A 131 -1.07 11.12 7.12
CA VAL A 131 -2.38 10.59 6.73
C VAL A 131 -3.19 10.02 7.91
N ILE A 132 -4.47 10.39 8.00
CA ILE A 132 -5.49 9.79 8.88
C ILE A 132 -6.51 9.07 8.01
N VAL A 133 -6.78 7.79 8.31
CA VAL A 133 -7.80 7.02 7.62
C VAL A 133 -9.08 6.99 8.46
N THR A 134 -10.18 7.48 7.89
CA THR A 134 -11.47 7.51 8.57
C THR A 134 -12.29 6.27 8.28
N GLU A 135 -13.24 6.00 9.18
CA GLU A 135 -14.22 4.94 9.00
C GLU A 135 -15.01 5.13 7.70
N ALA A 136 -15.25 4.03 6.99
CA ALA A 136 -16.16 3.98 5.86
C ALA A 136 -17.51 3.44 6.34
N THR A 137 -18.59 3.83 5.67
CA THR A 137 -19.92 3.27 5.94
C THR A 137 -20.21 2.15 4.95
N ALA A 138 -20.65 0.99 5.43
CA ALA A 138 -21.05 -0.13 4.60
C ALA A 138 -22.52 -0.51 4.86
N HIS A 139 -23.18 -0.96 3.81
CA HIS A 139 -24.58 -1.39 3.84
C HIS A 139 -24.73 -2.78 3.26
N LEU A 140 -25.54 -3.63 3.90
CA LEU A 140 -26.02 -4.90 3.38
C LEU A 140 -27.51 -4.75 3.01
N GLY A 141 -27.77 -4.45 1.74
CA GLY A 141 -29.11 -4.05 1.29
C GLY A 141 -29.50 -2.71 1.90
N ASN A 142 -30.57 -2.70 2.71
CA ASN A 142 -31.03 -1.49 3.42
C ASN A 142 -30.50 -1.41 4.87
N MET A 143 -29.70 -2.39 5.32
CA MET A 143 -29.14 -2.41 6.67
C MET A 143 -27.75 -1.78 6.67
N GLN A 144 -27.55 -0.75 7.49
CA GLN A 144 -26.23 -0.21 7.77
C GLN A 144 -25.54 -1.12 8.79
N LEU A 145 -24.28 -1.47 8.52
CA LEU A 145 -23.49 -2.26 9.46
C LEU A 145 -23.15 -1.44 10.70
N ASP A 146 -23.14 -2.07 11.87
CA ASP A 146 -22.64 -1.44 13.08
C ASP A 146 -21.10 -1.35 13.08
N ASN A 147 -20.52 -0.66 14.07
CA ASN A 147 -19.07 -0.43 14.13
C ASN A 147 -18.26 -1.74 14.25
N HIS A 148 -18.82 -2.78 14.87
CA HIS A 148 -18.15 -4.06 15.02
C HIS A 148 -18.15 -4.82 13.69
N GLU A 149 -19.32 -4.93 13.06
CA GLU A 149 -19.47 -5.51 11.73
C GLU A 149 -18.62 -4.77 10.68
N MET A 150 -18.60 -3.43 10.74
CA MET A 150 -17.78 -2.60 9.87
C MET A 150 -16.28 -2.86 10.05
N THR A 151 -15.84 -3.07 11.29
CA THR A 151 -14.45 -3.42 11.60
C THR A 151 -14.06 -4.77 10.99
N ILE A 152 -14.95 -5.77 11.03
CA ILE A 152 -14.71 -7.08 10.41
C ILE A 152 -14.58 -6.92 8.88
N VAL A 153 -15.54 -6.23 8.25
CA VAL A 153 -15.52 -5.98 6.80
C VAL A 153 -14.28 -5.21 6.38
N ALA A 154 -13.92 -4.16 7.12
CA ALA A 154 -12.72 -3.37 6.86
C ALA A 154 -11.43 -4.20 6.92
N ARG A 155 -11.31 -5.08 7.92
CA ARG A 155 -10.16 -5.99 8.06
C ARG A 155 -10.05 -6.95 6.89
N GLU A 156 -11.15 -7.61 6.53
CA GLU A 156 -11.12 -8.58 5.43
C GLU A 156 -10.88 -7.89 4.09
N ALA A 157 -11.47 -6.72 3.86
CA ALA A 157 -11.21 -5.93 2.66
C ALA A 157 -9.74 -5.53 2.55
N LEU A 158 -9.12 -5.03 3.63
CA LEU A 158 -7.69 -4.72 3.66
C LEU A 158 -6.81 -5.95 3.50
N ARG A 159 -7.18 -7.09 4.10
CA ARG A 159 -6.47 -8.35 3.95
C ARG A 159 -6.43 -8.77 2.49
N HIS A 160 -7.59 -8.78 1.83
CA HIS A 160 -7.70 -9.13 0.43
C HIS A 160 -6.94 -8.14 -0.46
N ALA A 161 -7.09 -6.83 -0.22
CA ALA A 161 -6.40 -5.81 -0.98
C ALA A 161 -4.86 -5.88 -0.81
N THR A 162 -4.39 -6.25 0.40
CA THR A 162 -2.97 -6.48 0.69
C THR A 162 -2.44 -7.72 -0.02
N MET A 163 -3.23 -8.80 -0.10
CA MET A 163 -2.87 -10.00 -0.86
C MET A 163 -2.72 -9.70 -2.36
N ARG A 164 -3.72 -9.03 -2.97
CA ARG A 164 -3.66 -8.66 -4.40
C ARG A 164 -2.48 -7.75 -4.73
N LEU A 165 -2.16 -6.81 -3.84
CA LEU A 165 -0.96 -5.97 -4.00
C LEU A 165 0.33 -6.80 -3.93
N GLY A 166 0.36 -7.84 -3.09
CA GLY A 166 1.47 -8.78 -3.01
C GLY A 166 1.65 -9.63 -4.26
N GLU A 167 0.56 -10.11 -4.85
CA GLU A 167 0.57 -10.84 -6.14
C GLU A 167 1.13 -9.95 -7.25
N MET A 168 0.62 -8.72 -7.39
CA MET A 168 1.14 -7.73 -8.34
C MET A 168 2.65 -7.51 -8.20
N LEU A 169 3.15 -7.39 -6.97
CA LEU A 169 4.59 -7.18 -6.73
C LEU A 169 5.43 -8.40 -7.04
N HIS A 170 4.88 -9.60 -6.88
CA HIS A 170 5.54 -10.83 -7.28
C HIS A 170 5.70 -10.91 -8.80
N ASP A 171 4.65 -10.57 -9.55
CA ASP A 171 4.71 -10.50 -11.02
C ASP A 171 5.77 -9.48 -11.47
N ILE A 172 5.81 -8.29 -10.84
CA ILE A 172 6.83 -7.26 -11.11
C ILE A 172 8.25 -7.78 -10.80
N GLU A 173 8.44 -8.57 -9.73
CA GLU A 173 9.73 -9.18 -9.40
C GLU A 173 10.17 -10.16 -10.49
N GLU A 174 9.25 -10.98 -11.00
CA GLU A 174 9.49 -11.94 -12.09
C GLU A 174 9.90 -11.21 -13.38
N ASP A 175 9.12 -10.21 -13.80
CA ASP A 175 9.40 -9.42 -15.01
C ASP A 175 10.77 -8.72 -14.94
N MET A 176 11.09 -8.12 -13.80
CA MET A 176 12.41 -7.49 -13.60
C MET A 176 13.55 -8.51 -13.60
N SER A 177 13.32 -9.73 -13.12
CA SER A 177 14.31 -10.81 -13.17
C SER A 177 14.60 -11.22 -14.61
N ILE A 178 13.55 -11.40 -15.43
CA ILE A 178 13.68 -11.73 -16.86
C ILE A 178 14.45 -10.62 -17.60
N MET A 179 14.09 -9.35 -17.37
CA MET A 179 14.79 -8.21 -17.97
C MET A 179 16.26 -8.15 -17.58
N ARG A 180 16.60 -8.48 -16.32
CA ARG A 180 17.98 -8.53 -15.83
C ARG A 180 18.78 -9.63 -16.49
N ASP A 181 18.19 -10.80 -16.71
CA ASP A 181 18.87 -11.94 -17.32
C ASP A 181 19.14 -11.73 -18.80
N GLN A 182 18.34 -10.89 -19.46
CA GLN A 182 18.53 -10.48 -20.86
C GLN A 182 19.44 -9.24 -21.01
N ALA A 183 19.66 -8.47 -19.94
CA ALA A 183 20.46 -7.24 -19.98
C ALA A 183 21.98 -7.51 -19.97
N ASN A 184 22.73 -6.62 -20.63
CA ASN A 184 24.18 -6.67 -20.61
C ASN A 184 24.73 -6.50 -19.18
N PRO A 185 25.83 -7.20 -18.80
CA PRO A 185 26.41 -7.13 -17.45
C PRO A 185 26.80 -5.71 -16.99
N SER A 186 27.02 -4.78 -17.92
CA SER A 186 27.34 -3.38 -17.66
C SER A 186 26.12 -2.49 -17.35
N GLN A 187 24.89 -2.95 -17.61
CA GLN A 187 23.63 -2.28 -17.26
C GLN A 187 22.99 -2.82 -15.97
N ARG A 188 23.65 -3.77 -15.30
CA ARG A 188 23.12 -4.53 -14.14
C ARG A 188 22.98 -3.73 -12.84
N SER A 189 23.07 -2.42 -12.91
CA SER A 189 23.03 -1.50 -11.78
C SER A 189 21.65 -0.86 -11.68
N VAL A 190 20.68 -1.53 -11.06
CA VAL A 190 19.68 -0.81 -10.25
C VAL A 190 19.14 -1.70 -9.13
N ASN A 191 19.06 -1.13 -7.93
CA ASN A 191 18.68 -1.75 -6.64
C ASN A 191 17.22 -2.27 -6.54
N HIS A 192 16.51 -2.44 -7.65
CA HIS A 192 15.06 -2.70 -7.69
C HIS A 192 14.61 -3.96 -6.93
N VAL A 193 15.41 -5.03 -6.94
CA VAL A 193 15.10 -6.27 -6.20
C VAL A 193 15.20 -6.07 -4.68
N GLY A 194 16.06 -5.16 -4.22
CA GLY A 194 16.14 -4.81 -2.80
C GLY A 194 14.88 -4.08 -2.33
N GLU A 195 14.33 -3.20 -3.18
CA GLU A 195 13.10 -2.46 -2.91
C GLU A 195 11.88 -3.38 -2.84
N VAL A 196 11.70 -4.28 -3.81
CA VAL A 196 10.57 -5.24 -3.80
C VAL A 196 10.60 -6.12 -2.56
N ARG A 197 11.77 -6.65 -2.16
CA ARG A 197 11.91 -7.44 -0.92
C ARG A 197 11.53 -6.65 0.34
N GLN A 198 11.90 -5.36 0.39
CA GLN A 198 11.51 -4.49 1.50
C GLN A 198 10.00 -4.27 1.54
N ILE A 199 9.36 -4.09 0.38
CA ILE A 199 7.91 -3.94 0.23
C ILE A 199 7.20 -5.24 0.66
N THR A 200 7.67 -6.41 0.22
CA THR A 200 7.12 -7.71 0.63
C THR A 200 7.21 -7.92 2.14
N SER A 201 8.31 -7.51 2.77
CA SER A 201 8.47 -7.60 4.22
C SER A 201 7.45 -6.72 4.97
N ARG A 202 7.14 -5.54 4.43
CA ARG A 202 6.11 -4.64 4.97
C ARG A 202 4.70 -5.23 4.77
N LEU A 203 4.40 -5.81 3.61
CA LEU A 203 3.13 -6.52 3.36
C LEU A 203 2.88 -7.64 4.38
N LEU A 204 3.88 -8.50 4.61
CA LEU A 204 3.77 -9.59 5.59
C LEU A 204 3.52 -9.06 7.00
N ARG A 205 4.12 -7.93 7.37
CA ARG A 205 3.87 -7.27 8.66
C ARG A 205 2.42 -6.77 8.77
N ILE A 206 1.88 -6.15 7.72
CA ILE A 206 0.48 -5.71 7.67
C ILE A 206 -0.46 -6.90 7.83
N LEU A 207 -0.25 -7.97 7.04
CA LEU A 207 -1.05 -9.20 7.13
C LEU A 207 -0.96 -9.82 8.53
N GLY A 208 0.23 -9.86 9.13
CA GLY A 208 0.40 -10.30 10.51
C GLY A 208 -0.43 -9.49 11.49
N ARG A 209 -0.41 -8.15 11.39
CA ARG A 209 -1.20 -7.26 12.26
C ARG A 209 -2.71 -7.43 12.07
N ILE A 210 -3.17 -7.68 10.85
CA ILE A 210 -4.59 -7.94 10.56
C ILE A 210 -5.01 -9.27 11.20
N ASN A 211 -4.23 -10.34 11.02
CA ASN A 211 -4.58 -11.70 11.49
C ASN A 211 -4.38 -11.90 13.01
N SER A 212 -3.41 -11.23 13.64
CA SER A 212 -3.13 -11.42 15.08
C SER A 212 -4.22 -10.90 16.02
N ASN A 213 -5.17 -10.12 15.50
CA ASN A 213 -6.26 -9.56 16.31
C ASN A 213 -7.58 -10.36 16.22
N ASP A 214 -7.54 -11.56 15.63
CA ASP A 214 -8.64 -12.53 15.65
C ASP A 214 -8.67 -13.32 16.98
N GLY A 215 -7.58 -13.33 17.74
CA GLY A 215 -7.42 -14.15 18.94
C GLY A 215 -7.88 -13.51 20.26
N ASN A 216 -8.30 -12.25 20.27
CA ASN A 216 -8.59 -11.50 21.52
C ASN A 216 -10.09 -11.25 21.76
N MET A 217 -10.98 -11.98 21.07
CA MET A 217 -12.43 -11.78 21.13
C MET A 217 -13.17 -12.95 21.83
N ASN A 218 -12.58 -13.51 22.89
CA ASN A 218 -13.19 -14.59 23.69
C ASN A 218 -13.24 -14.29 25.20
N GLU A 219 -13.27 -13.03 25.62
CA GLU A 219 -13.57 -12.67 27.02
C GLU A 219 -14.45 -11.43 27.09
N GLU A 220 -15.78 -11.63 27.09
CA GLU A 220 -16.74 -11.08 28.06
C GLU A 220 -18.11 -11.78 27.94
#